data_AF-A0A1G0BVP7-F1
#
_entry.id   AF-A0A1G0BVP7-F1
#
_cell.length_a   1.000
_cell.length_b   1.000
_cell.length_c   1.000
_cell.angle_alpha   90.00
_cell.angle_beta   90.00
_cell.angle_gamma   90.00
#
_symmetry.space_group_name_H-M   'P 1'
#
loop_
_entity.id
_entity.type
_entity.pdbx_description
1 polymer ?
#
loop_
_entity_poly.entity_id
_entity_poly.type
_entity_poly.pdbx_seq_one_letter_code
_entity_poly.pdbx_strand_id
1 'polypeptide(L)'
;MRDKKFPKDAFPQLYQYRALEPRLIAKIERSFRRKDFIVTSNQYSFVEGHAENVFFPNEIDCVITSPPYMNALDYGRDNRLRLWFIDKAKAELIDGAPSQQRDGFQTLMISLAQQVEKCLVPNGFCIVIVGDKTSRGAKYPLSISVQDIFKTHAPELNLVQTVINNIPDIRRARRDCRGVRTENFLIFKKENA
;
A
#
# COMPACT_ATOMS: atom_id res chain seq x y z
N MET A 1 16.94 11.90 17.12
CA MET A 1 18.05 12.22 16.20
C MET A 1 19.03 11.06 16.15
N ARG A 2 19.60 10.78 14.97
CA ARG A 2 20.57 9.69 14.72
C ARG A 2 21.73 9.70 15.70
N ASP A 3 22.21 10.90 16.04
CA ASP A 3 23.37 11.13 16.90
C ASP A 3 23.15 10.71 18.36
N LYS A 4 21.89 10.61 18.82
CA LYS A 4 21.57 10.05 20.14
C LYS A 4 21.65 8.52 20.18
N LYS A 5 21.38 7.84 19.06
CA LYS A 5 21.44 6.36 18.97
C LYS A 5 22.79 5.86 18.46
N PHE A 6 23.49 6.67 17.67
CA PHE A 6 24.79 6.36 17.10
C PHE A 6 25.72 7.55 17.33
N PRO A 7 26.28 7.73 18.53
CA PRO A 7 27.21 8.83 18.81
C PRO A 7 28.38 8.83 17.82
N LYS A 8 28.79 10.01 17.34
CA LYS A 8 29.85 10.15 16.33
C LYS A 8 31.18 9.56 16.79
N ASP A 9 31.49 9.67 18.07
CA ASP A 9 32.75 9.17 18.65
C ASP A 9 32.78 7.64 18.72
N ALA A 10 31.63 7.01 18.97
CA ALA A 10 31.49 5.56 19.02
C ALA A 10 31.27 4.91 17.65
N PHE A 11 30.74 5.67 16.68
CA PHE A 11 30.39 5.17 15.34
C PHE A 11 30.85 6.10 14.20
N PRO A 12 32.13 6.54 14.15
CA PRO A 12 32.62 7.50 13.15
C PRO A 12 32.39 7.03 11.71
N GLN A 13 32.46 5.73 11.45
CA GLN A 13 32.21 5.08 10.17
C GLN A 13 30.78 5.27 9.62
N LEU A 14 29.81 5.60 10.47
CA LEU A 14 28.43 5.90 10.06
C LEU A 14 28.25 7.33 9.55
N TYR A 15 29.23 8.20 9.78
CA TYR A 15 29.23 9.63 9.45
C TYR A 15 30.22 10.02 8.36
N GLN A 16 31.11 9.09 7.98
CA GLN A 16 31.99 9.27 6.83
C GLN A 16 31.20 9.44 5.54
N TYR A 17 31.74 10.26 4.62
CA TYR A 17 31.18 10.40 3.29
C TYR A 17 31.13 9.05 2.59
N ARG A 18 30.00 8.78 1.93
CA ARG A 18 29.78 7.58 1.13
C ARG A 18 29.27 8.04 -0.23
N ALA A 19 30.07 7.85 -1.28
CA ALA A 19 29.69 8.20 -2.64
C ALA A 19 28.30 7.64 -2.99
N LEU A 20 27.36 8.55 -3.27
CA LEU A 20 25.95 8.18 -3.46
C LEU A 20 25.70 7.65 -4.87
N GLU A 21 26.27 8.31 -5.87
CA GLU A 21 26.11 8.00 -7.29
C GLU A 21 26.37 6.52 -7.63
N PRO A 22 27.53 5.91 -7.33
CA PRO A 22 27.77 4.51 -7.69
C PRO A 22 26.80 3.53 -7.02
N ARG A 23 26.28 3.88 -5.84
CA ARG A 23 25.29 3.05 -5.12
C ARG A 23 23.91 3.15 -5.75
N LEU A 24 23.53 4.35 -6.24
CA LEU A 24 22.29 4.55 -6.97
C LEU A 24 22.33 3.82 -8.32
N ILE A 25 23.42 3.95 -9.08
CA ILE A 25 23.62 3.25 -10.36
C ILE A 25 23.54 1.74 -10.17
N ALA A 26 24.29 1.16 -9.22
CA ALA A 26 24.24 -0.27 -8.94
C ALA A 26 22.86 -0.79 -8.48
N LYS A 27 22.01 0.10 -7.94
CA LYS A 27 20.61 -0.23 -7.61
C LYS A 27 19.75 -0.22 -8.86
N ILE A 28 19.87 0.79 -9.72
CA ILE A 28 19.18 0.88 -11.01
C ILE A 28 19.51 -0.37 -11.85
N GLU A 29 20.79 -0.67 -12.03
CA GLU A 29 21.24 -1.85 -12.79
C GLU A 29 20.68 -3.16 -12.23
N ARG A 30 20.63 -3.33 -10.90
CA ARG A 30 20.02 -4.51 -10.28
C ARG A 30 18.51 -4.59 -10.51
N SER A 31 17.79 -3.47 -10.39
CA SER A 31 16.35 -3.42 -10.63
C SER A 31 16.01 -3.81 -12.07
N PHE A 32 16.79 -3.34 -13.05
CA PHE A 32 16.58 -3.61 -14.48
C PHE A 32 17.27 -4.89 -14.98
N ARG A 33 18.04 -5.59 -14.13
CA ARG A 33 18.69 -6.86 -14.50
C ARG A 33 17.67 -7.96 -14.82
N ARG A 34 16.50 -7.92 -14.18
CA ARG A 34 15.40 -8.87 -14.44
C ARG A 34 14.69 -8.47 -15.72
N LYS A 35 15.07 -9.10 -16.83
CA LYS A 35 14.43 -8.91 -18.14
C LYS A 35 13.02 -9.49 -18.22
N ASP A 36 12.63 -10.33 -17.24
CA ASP A 36 11.29 -10.92 -17.12
C ASP A 36 10.18 -9.86 -16.90
N PHE A 37 10.56 -8.62 -16.55
CA PHE A 37 9.64 -7.48 -16.39
C PHE A 37 9.51 -6.62 -17.66
N ILE A 38 10.13 -6.99 -18.77
CA ILE A 38 9.89 -6.34 -20.06
C ILE A 38 8.55 -6.87 -20.58
N VAL A 39 7.47 -6.21 -20.19
CA VAL A 39 6.13 -6.51 -20.70
C VAL A 39 6.09 -6.03 -22.15
N THR A 40 6.10 -6.96 -23.10
CA THR A 40 5.86 -6.65 -24.51
C THR A 40 4.44 -6.13 -24.66
N SER A 41 4.30 -4.92 -25.19
CA SER A 41 3.05 -4.21 -25.36
C SER A 41 2.05 -5.04 -26.16
N ASN A 42 0.89 -5.34 -25.55
CA ASN A 42 -0.44 -5.56 -26.15
C ASN A 42 -1.43 -6.24 -25.18
N GLN A 43 -1.02 -6.62 -23.97
CA GLN A 43 -1.88 -7.36 -23.01
C GLN A 43 -2.31 -6.58 -21.76
N TYR A 44 -2.08 -5.26 -21.71
CA TYR A 44 -2.42 -4.45 -20.54
C TYR A 44 -2.86 -3.04 -20.94
N SER A 45 -3.73 -2.46 -20.13
CA SER A 45 -4.05 -1.04 -20.15
C SER A 45 -3.56 -0.40 -18.86
N PHE A 46 -3.24 0.89 -18.93
CA PHE A 46 -2.86 1.69 -17.78
C PHE A 46 -3.75 2.93 -17.72
N VAL A 47 -4.26 3.22 -16.53
CA VAL A 47 -5.06 4.41 -16.25
C VAL A 47 -4.44 5.09 -15.04
N GLU A 48 -4.11 6.37 -15.20
CA GLU A 48 -3.65 7.23 -14.10
C GLU A 48 -4.82 8.08 -13.61
N GLY A 49 -5.06 8.04 -12.30
CA GLY A 49 -6.09 8.85 -11.66
C GLY A 49 -6.32 8.47 -10.21
N HIS A 50 -7.13 9.27 -9.52
CA HIS A 50 -7.65 8.92 -8.21
C HIS A 50 -8.56 7.70 -8.35
N ALA A 51 -8.39 6.69 -7.49
CA ALA A 51 -9.13 5.44 -7.58
C ALA A 51 -10.65 5.63 -7.48
N GLU A 52 -11.07 6.71 -6.81
CA GLU A 52 -12.47 7.14 -6.69
C GLU A 52 -13.06 7.63 -8.02
N ASN A 53 -12.21 8.00 -8.99
CA ASN A 53 -12.58 8.67 -10.24
C ASN A 53 -12.16 7.90 -11.50
N VAL A 54 -11.37 6.83 -11.37
CA VAL A 54 -10.98 6.00 -12.53
C VAL A 54 -12.12 5.06 -12.91
N PHE A 55 -12.34 4.87 -14.20
CA PHE A 55 -13.35 3.92 -14.67
C PHE A 55 -12.79 2.50 -14.68
N PHE A 56 -13.49 1.59 -14.01
CA PHE A 56 -13.18 0.16 -14.03
C PHE A 56 -13.83 -0.47 -15.27
N PRO A 57 -13.12 -1.28 -16.07
CA PRO A 57 -13.74 -2.01 -17.16
C PRO A 57 -14.86 -2.92 -16.59
N ASN A 58 -15.90 -3.18 -17.37
CA ASN A 58 -16.91 -4.16 -16.98
C ASN A 58 -16.39 -5.59 -17.18
N GLU A 59 -17.09 -6.55 -16.60
CA GLU A 59 -16.84 -7.99 -16.77
C GLU A 59 -15.44 -8.42 -16.33
N ILE A 60 -15.01 -7.94 -15.15
CA ILE A 60 -13.73 -8.33 -14.55
C ILE A 60 -13.90 -9.66 -13.81
N ASP A 61 -13.03 -10.63 -14.10
CA ASP A 61 -12.96 -11.91 -13.38
C ASP A 61 -12.37 -11.76 -11.97
N CYS A 62 -11.34 -10.92 -11.83
CA CYS A 62 -10.62 -10.74 -10.58
C CYS A 62 -10.07 -9.34 -10.39
N VAL A 63 -10.32 -8.77 -9.21
CA VAL A 63 -9.68 -7.53 -8.72
C VAL A 63 -8.74 -7.87 -7.58
N ILE A 64 -7.50 -7.36 -7.63
CA ILE A 64 -6.52 -7.51 -6.57
C ILE A 64 -6.00 -6.12 -6.22
N THR A 65 -6.11 -5.72 -4.96
CA THR A 65 -5.70 -4.38 -4.53
C THR A 65 -5.13 -4.36 -3.11
N SER A 66 -4.17 -3.46 -2.90
CA SER A 66 -3.58 -3.16 -1.60
C SER A 66 -3.74 -1.66 -1.32
N PRO A 67 -4.94 -1.20 -0.91
CA PRO A 67 -5.18 0.20 -0.62
C PRO A 67 -4.24 0.69 0.49
N PRO A 68 -3.98 2.01 0.59
CA PRO A 68 -3.01 2.55 1.53
C PRO A 68 -3.33 2.10 2.97
N TYR A 69 -2.37 1.42 3.60
CA TYR A 69 -2.52 0.98 4.99
C TYR A 69 -2.64 2.19 5.93
N MET A 70 -3.86 2.45 6.39
CA MET A 70 -4.14 3.55 7.30
C MET A 70 -3.21 3.53 8.52
N ASN A 71 -2.62 4.68 8.81
CA ASN A 71 -1.74 4.90 9.95
C ASN A 71 -0.44 4.05 9.95
N ALA A 72 -0.17 3.20 8.96
CA ALA A 72 1.01 2.32 8.97
C ALA A 72 2.29 3.04 8.52
N LEU A 73 2.15 3.93 7.53
CA LEU A 73 3.22 4.67 6.88
C LEU A 73 2.78 6.11 6.65
N ASP A 74 3.71 7.04 6.78
CA ASP A 74 3.50 8.41 6.31
C ASP A 74 3.96 8.42 4.86
N TYR A 75 3.09 7.97 3.93
CA TYR A 75 3.45 7.79 2.52
C TYR A 75 4.05 9.06 1.90
N GLY A 76 3.61 10.23 2.36
CA GLY A 76 4.20 11.49 1.97
C GLY A 76 5.65 11.60 2.44
N ARG A 77 5.87 11.57 3.75
CA ARG A 77 7.21 11.71 4.34
C ARG A 77 8.16 10.58 3.92
N ASP A 78 7.69 9.35 3.90
CA ASP A 78 8.49 8.15 3.62
C ASP A 78 8.87 8.06 2.13
N ASN A 79 8.07 8.65 1.21
CA ASN A 79 8.40 8.73 -0.22
C ASN A 79 8.98 10.07 -0.66
N ARG A 80 9.15 11.05 0.23
CA ARG A 80 9.65 12.40 -0.08
C ARG A 80 10.88 12.43 -0.97
N LEU A 81 11.90 11.62 -0.67
CA LEU A 81 13.12 11.57 -1.50
C LEU A 81 12.86 10.99 -2.89
N ARG A 82 11.96 10.01 -3.01
CA ARG A 82 11.56 9.45 -4.31
C ARG A 82 10.82 10.49 -5.14
N LEU A 83 9.90 11.21 -4.50
CA LEU A 83 9.18 12.30 -5.14
C LEU A 83 10.11 13.42 -5.57
N TRP A 84 11.12 13.76 -4.75
CA TRP A 84 12.13 14.75 -5.13
C TRP A 84 12.90 14.37 -6.40
N PHE A 85 13.22 13.08 -6.59
CA PHE A 85 13.85 12.59 -7.82
C PHE A 85 12.92 12.61 -9.04
N ILE A 86 11.60 12.56 -8.85
CA ILE A 86 10.62 12.65 -9.93
C ILE A 86 10.35 14.12 -10.27
N ASP A 87 10.05 14.92 -9.25
CA ASP A 87 9.73 16.34 -9.33
C ASP A 87 9.89 16.99 -7.94
N LYS A 88 10.85 17.92 -7.83
CA LYS A 88 11.16 18.63 -6.59
C LYS A 88 9.95 19.42 -6.04
N ALA A 89 9.13 20.02 -6.90
CA ALA A 89 7.98 20.83 -6.46
C ALA A 89 6.91 19.95 -5.80
N LYS A 90 6.70 18.72 -6.29
CA LYS A 90 5.78 17.74 -5.68
C LYS A 90 6.21 17.28 -4.29
N ALA A 91 7.51 17.17 -4.05
CA ALA A 91 8.03 16.78 -2.74
C ALA A 91 7.78 17.86 -1.67
N GLU A 92 7.86 19.14 -2.05
CA GLU A 92 7.68 20.28 -1.14
C GLU A 92 6.20 20.49 -0.74
N LEU A 93 5.25 20.17 -1.63
CA LEU A 93 3.80 20.23 -1.35
C LEU A 93 3.35 19.24 -0.26
N ILE A 94 4.03 18.10 -0.14
CA ILE A 94 3.68 17.05 0.81
C ILE A 94 4.17 17.36 2.23
N ASP A 95 5.23 18.16 2.37
CA ASP A 95 5.79 18.51 3.67
C ASP A 95 4.81 19.36 4.53
N GLY A 96 3.77 19.96 3.92
CA GLY A 96 2.77 20.81 4.58
C GLY A 96 1.34 20.27 4.68
N ALA A 97 1.02 19.10 4.11
CA ALA A 97 -0.35 18.61 4.07
C ALA A 97 -0.78 17.91 5.39
N PRO A 98 -1.89 18.32 6.03
CA PRO A 98 -2.41 17.62 7.20
C PRO A 98 -2.87 16.21 6.82
N SER A 99 -2.59 15.23 7.69
CA SER A 99 -2.99 13.84 7.51
C SER A 99 -4.52 13.67 7.69
N GLN A 100 -5.32 13.94 6.65
CA GLN A 100 -6.76 13.62 6.58
C GLN A 100 -7.01 12.10 6.40
N GLN A 101 -6.20 11.26 7.04
CA GLN A 101 -6.01 9.86 6.64
C GLN A 101 -7.20 8.92 6.93
N ARG A 102 -8.13 9.28 7.83
CA ARG A 102 -9.24 8.38 8.18
C ARG A 102 -10.44 8.53 7.25
N ASP A 103 -10.95 9.75 7.13
CA ASP A 103 -12.14 10.02 6.32
C ASP A 103 -11.86 9.77 4.83
N GLY A 104 -10.65 10.10 4.37
CA GLY A 104 -10.19 9.80 3.02
C GLY A 104 -10.12 8.31 2.72
N PHE A 105 -9.63 7.49 3.67
CA PHE A 105 -9.60 6.03 3.47
C PHE A 105 -10.99 5.42 3.43
N GLN A 106 -11.88 5.83 4.35
CA GLN A 106 -13.25 5.31 4.34
C GLN A 106 -13.94 5.65 3.02
N THR A 107 -13.81 6.89 2.54
CA THR A 107 -14.37 7.33 1.25
C THR A 107 -13.81 6.52 0.08
N LEU A 108 -12.49 6.34 0.05
CA LEU A 108 -11.81 5.50 -0.94
C LEU A 108 -12.34 4.07 -0.94
N MET A 109 -12.46 3.45 0.24
CA MET A 109 -12.89 2.06 0.35
C MET A 109 -14.37 1.86 0.00
N ILE A 110 -15.24 2.84 0.32
CA ILE A 110 -16.64 2.82 -0.10
C ILE A 110 -16.73 2.89 -1.63
N SER A 111 -16.01 3.84 -2.24
CA SER A 111 -15.99 3.98 -3.71
C SER A 111 -15.45 2.71 -4.37
N LEU A 112 -14.36 2.14 -3.85
CA LEU A 112 -13.81 0.88 -4.33
C LEU A 112 -14.84 -0.27 -4.24
N ALA A 113 -15.50 -0.45 -3.09
CA ALA A 113 -16.47 -1.52 -2.90
C ALA A 113 -17.59 -1.45 -3.96
N GLN A 114 -18.18 -0.26 -4.15
CA GLN A 114 -19.25 -0.03 -5.13
C GLN A 114 -18.79 -0.26 -6.57
N GLN A 115 -17.60 0.21 -6.92
CA GLN A 115 -17.05 0.03 -8.26
C GLN A 115 -16.76 -1.44 -8.56
N VAL A 116 -16.17 -2.15 -7.60
CA VAL A 116 -15.86 -3.58 -7.74
C VAL A 116 -17.14 -4.40 -7.87
N GLU A 117 -18.14 -4.16 -7.04
CA GLU A 117 -19.43 -4.86 -7.17
C GLU A 117 -20.02 -4.67 -8.56
N LYS A 118 -20.01 -3.44 -9.08
CA LYS A 118 -20.53 -3.14 -10.41
C LYS A 118 -19.77 -3.85 -11.53
N CYS A 119 -18.44 -3.89 -11.46
CA CYS A 119 -17.62 -4.36 -12.58
C CYS A 119 -17.36 -5.86 -12.59
N LEU A 120 -17.46 -6.54 -11.45
CA LEU A 120 -17.11 -7.95 -11.34
C LEU A 120 -18.19 -8.85 -11.96
N VAL A 121 -17.77 -9.90 -12.66
CA VAL A 121 -18.68 -10.95 -13.14
C VAL A 121 -19.23 -11.79 -11.98
N PRO A 122 -20.38 -12.48 -12.16
CA PRO A 122 -20.81 -13.53 -11.23
C PRO A 122 -19.71 -14.57 -10.99
N ASN A 123 -19.52 -14.99 -9.75
CA ASN A 123 -18.39 -15.80 -9.27
C ASN A 123 -16.99 -15.17 -9.34
N GLY A 124 -16.87 -13.93 -9.80
CA GLY A 124 -15.58 -13.22 -9.80
C GLY A 124 -15.08 -12.95 -8.38
N PHE A 125 -13.78 -12.68 -8.27
CA PHE A 125 -13.10 -12.49 -6.99
C PHE A 125 -12.58 -11.07 -6.78
N CYS A 126 -12.69 -10.55 -5.56
CA CYS A 126 -11.99 -9.35 -5.13
C CYS A 126 -11.10 -9.67 -3.94
N ILE A 127 -9.80 -9.41 -4.07
CA ILE A 127 -8.82 -9.59 -3.00
C ILE A 127 -8.34 -8.22 -2.54
N VAL A 128 -8.67 -7.88 -1.29
CA VAL A 128 -8.24 -6.64 -0.64
C VAL A 128 -7.19 -6.96 0.42
N ILE A 129 -5.99 -6.44 0.23
CA ILE A 129 -4.86 -6.65 1.13
C ILE A 129 -4.74 -5.45 2.05
N VAL A 130 -4.86 -5.66 3.37
CA VAL A 130 -4.74 -4.60 4.38
C VAL A 130 -3.83 -4.98 5.54
N GLY A 131 -3.00 -4.03 5.95
CA GLY A 131 -2.09 -4.18 7.08
C GLY A 131 -2.74 -3.80 8.41
N ASP A 132 -2.73 -4.70 9.40
CA ASP A 132 -3.19 -4.43 10.76
C ASP A 132 -2.04 -4.12 11.73
N LYS A 133 -2.27 -3.14 12.60
CA LYS A 133 -1.41 -2.88 13.75
C LYS A 133 -1.83 -3.73 14.92
N THR A 134 -0.98 -4.66 15.35
CA THR A 134 -1.18 -5.34 16.64
C THR A 134 -0.66 -4.44 17.77
N SER A 135 -1.44 -3.43 18.18
CA SER A 135 -1.26 -2.85 19.52
C SER A 135 -2.38 -3.35 20.41
N ARG A 136 -2.04 -3.90 21.59
CA ARG A 136 -3.01 -4.15 22.67
C ARG A 136 -3.78 -2.83 22.88
N GLY A 137 -5.04 -2.76 22.46
CA GLY A 137 -5.88 -1.55 22.53
C GLY A 137 -6.18 -0.84 21.20
N ALA A 138 -5.84 -1.39 20.03
CA ALA A 138 -6.38 -0.86 18.78
C ALA A 138 -7.91 -1.01 18.79
N LYS A 139 -8.64 0.11 18.81
CA LYS A 139 -10.09 0.16 19.06
C LYS A 139 -10.94 -0.50 17.96
N TYR A 140 -10.36 -0.84 16.81
CA TYR A 140 -10.96 -1.64 15.74
C TYR A 140 -9.88 -1.99 14.68
N PRO A 141 -9.66 -3.27 14.31
CA PRO A 141 -8.71 -3.62 13.25
C PRO A 141 -9.17 -3.10 11.88
N LEU A 142 -8.25 -2.69 11.02
CA LEU A 142 -8.55 -2.14 9.69
C LEU A 142 -9.19 -3.21 8.80
N SER A 143 -8.74 -4.46 8.93
CA SER A 143 -9.33 -5.61 8.27
C SER A 143 -10.83 -5.75 8.56
N ILE A 144 -11.27 -5.48 9.80
CA ILE A 144 -12.68 -5.53 10.16
C ILE A 144 -13.42 -4.34 9.56
N SER A 145 -12.87 -3.11 9.64
CA SER A 145 -13.50 -1.94 8.99
C SER A 145 -13.74 -2.14 7.50
N VAL A 146 -12.79 -2.75 6.79
CA VAL A 146 -12.95 -3.04 5.36
C VAL A 146 -14.04 -4.08 5.13
N GLN A 147 -14.13 -5.12 5.95
CA GLN A 147 -15.21 -6.12 5.87
C GLN A 147 -16.58 -5.46 6.06
N ASP A 148 -16.74 -4.56 7.03
CA ASP A 148 -18.00 -3.85 7.28
C ASP A 148 -18.39 -2.93 6.12
N ILE A 149 -17.40 -2.22 5.54
CA ILE A 149 -17.61 -1.36 4.37
C ILE A 149 -18.11 -2.20 3.19
N PHE A 150 -17.44 -3.32 2.88
CA PHE A 150 -17.85 -4.20 1.78
C PHE A 150 -19.24 -4.78 2.03
N LYS A 151 -19.52 -5.25 3.25
CA LYS A 151 -20.84 -5.76 3.60
C LYS A 151 -21.96 -4.73 3.42
N THR A 152 -21.66 -3.44 3.66
CA THR A 152 -22.65 -2.35 3.60
C THR A 152 -22.83 -1.78 2.20
N HIS A 153 -21.73 -1.67 1.44
CA HIS A 153 -21.68 -0.93 0.18
C HIS A 153 -21.46 -1.82 -1.06
N ALA A 154 -21.26 -3.12 -0.84
CA ALA A 154 -21.12 -4.13 -1.86
C ALA A 154 -21.74 -5.47 -1.38
N PRO A 155 -23.05 -5.52 -1.12
CA PRO A 155 -23.73 -6.68 -0.53
C PRO A 155 -23.66 -7.96 -1.37
N GLU A 156 -23.44 -7.88 -2.68
CA GLU A 156 -23.27 -9.06 -3.56
C GLU A 156 -21.87 -9.69 -3.43
N LEU A 157 -20.93 -9.00 -2.76
CA LEU A 157 -19.56 -9.47 -2.52
C LEU A 157 -19.43 -10.10 -1.13
N ASN A 158 -19.50 -11.42 -1.07
CA ASN A 158 -19.34 -12.17 0.16
C ASN A 158 -17.88 -12.42 0.51
N LEU A 159 -17.50 -12.18 1.76
CA LEU A 159 -16.21 -12.62 2.28
C LEU A 159 -16.20 -14.15 2.38
N VAL A 160 -15.39 -14.81 1.54
CA VAL A 160 -15.26 -16.28 1.53
C VAL A 160 -14.07 -16.77 2.33
N GLN A 161 -13.01 -15.95 2.45
CA GLN A 161 -11.79 -16.34 3.16
C GLN A 161 -10.98 -15.12 3.60
N THR A 162 -10.32 -15.25 4.75
CA THR A 162 -9.26 -14.33 5.19
C THR A 162 -7.96 -15.10 5.35
N VAL A 163 -6.92 -14.72 4.60
CA VAL A 163 -5.57 -15.27 4.78
C VAL A 163 -4.73 -14.26 5.55
N ILE A 164 -4.03 -14.70 6.60
CA ILE A 164 -3.21 -13.83 7.45
C ILE A 164 -1.74 -14.17 7.22
N ASN A 165 -0.97 -13.18 6.78
CA ASN A 165 0.47 -13.28 6.65
C ASN A 165 1.15 -12.47 7.75
N ASN A 166 2.01 -13.11 8.54
CA ASN A 166 2.79 -12.45 9.57
C ASN A 166 4.01 -11.78 8.94
N ILE A 167 4.19 -10.47 9.14
CA ILE A 167 5.38 -9.75 8.69
C ILE A 167 6.49 -9.96 9.73
N PRO A 168 7.56 -10.73 9.44
CA PRO A 168 8.63 -10.98 10.39
C PRO A 168 9.41 -9.70 10.68
N ASP A 169 9.85 -9.50 11.93
CA ASP A 169 10.53 -8.25 12.33
C ASP A 169 11.82 -7.98 11.55
N ILE A 170 12.54 -9.04 11.16
CA ILE A 170 13.71 -8.98 10.27
C ILE A 170 13.43 -8.34 8.91
N ARG A 171 12.20 -8.48 8.39
CA ARG A 171 11.79 -7.92 7.09
C ARG A 171 11.28 -6.48 7.21
N ARG A 172 11.17 -5.93 8.42
CA ARG A 172 10.67 -4.57 8.64
C ARG A 172 11.77 -3.55 8.47
N ALA A 173 11.44 -2.44 7.80
CA ALA A 173 12.33 -1.30 7.64
C ALA A 173 12.76 -0.68 8.99
N ARG A 174 11.92 -0.85 10.03
CA ARG A 174 12.23 -0.45 11.41
C ARG A 174 11.95 -1.63 12.35
N ARG A 175 13.01 -2.19 12.93
CA ARG A 175 12.96 -3.27 13.93
C ARG A 175 12.36 -2.76 15.25
N ASP A 176 11.70 -3.65 16.00
CA ASP A 176 11.06 -3.38 17.30
C ASP A 176 10.03 -2.23 17.32
N CYS A 177 9.52 -1.81 16.15
CA CYS A 177 8.58 -0.71 16.05
C CYS A 177 7.12 -1.16 16.21
N ARG A 178 6.27 -0.27 16.75
CA ARG A 178 4.80 -0.42 16.84
C ARG A 178 4.12 -0.21 15.46
N GLY A 179 4.58 -0.94 14.44
CA GLY A 179 4.06 -0.88 13.06
C GLY A 179 3.07 -2.00 12.74
N VAL A 180 2.66 -2.08 11.47
CA VAL A 180 1.87 -3.22 10.95
C VAL A 180 2.64 -4.51 11.20
N ARG A 181 1.94 -5.51 11.74
CA ARG A 181 2.55 -6.81 12.05
C ARG A 181 1.99 -7.94 11.23
N THR A 182 0.80 -7.76 10.67
CA THR A 182 0.11 -8.74 9.84
C THR A 182 -0.44 -8.06 8.59
N GLU A 183 -0.40 -8.79 7.48
CA GLU A 183 -1.17 -8.49 6.27
C GLU A 183 -2.35 -9.45 6.24
N ASN A 184 -3.56 -8.91 6.11
CA ASN A 184 -4.76 -9.68 5.94
C ASN A 184 -5.18 -9.59 4.47
N PHE A 185 -5.35 -10.73 3.83
CA PHE A 185 -5.89 -10.87 2.49
C PHE A 185 -7.36 -11.22 2.65
N LEU A 186 -8.22 -10.24 2.44
CA LEU A 186 -9.67 -10.40 2.48
C LEU A 186 -10.12 -10.82 1.08
N ILE A 187 -10.60 -12.06 0.96
CA ILE A 187 -11.02 -12.65 -0.31
C ILE A 187 -12.54 -12.61 -0.35
N PHE A 188 -13.08 -11.76 -1.21
CA PHE A 188 -14.50 -11.64 -1.51
C PHE A 188 -14.82 -12.35 -2.82
N LYS A 189 -16.01 -12.95 -2.91
CA LYS A 189 -16.54 -13.56 -4.12
C LYS A 189 -17.91 -12.97 -4.42
N LYS A 190 -18.15 -12.58 -5.67
CA LYS A 190 -19.47 -12.09 -6.10
C LYS A 190 -20.45 -13.25 -6.24
N GLU A 191 -21.64 -13.10 -5.67
CA GLU A 191 -22.71 -14.09 -5.81
C GLU A 191 -23.14 -14.27 -7.27
N ASN A 192 -23.75 -15.43 -7.56
CA ASN A 192 -24.53 -15.58 -8.77
C ASN A 192 -25.86 -14.86 -8.57
N ALA A 193 -26.16 -13.90 -9.44
CA ALA A 193 -27.51 -13.41 -9.63
C ALA A 193 -28.43 -14.54 -10.13
#